data_AF-A0A7V8YDK7-F1
#
_entry.id   AF-A0A7V8YDK7-F1
#
_cell.length_a   1.000
_cell.length_b   1.000
_cell.length_c   1.000
_cell.angle_alpha   90.00
_cell.angle_beta   90.00
_cell.angle_gamma   90.00
#
_symmetry.space_group_name_H-M   'P 1'
#
loop_
_entity.id
_entity.type
_entity.pdbx_description
1 polymer ?
#
loop_
_entity_poly.entity_id
_entity_poly.type
_entity_poly.pdbx_seq_one_letter_code
_entity_poly.pdbx_strand_id
1 'polypeptide(L)'
;HLPLKAPGGLAEAVGKPVGLEARDLVFHAQGAEIRVSYLSGTLVPAKGGDLVDLEVPSSFEVEIDALEVRISEQSLQGGMTGGDKPPFRDLTVRMDGDSILLDGHAAMMNLPFSFRANPRVTERGALVLELEKARVLGIGVRNFIGAFQKRIESAANKKGHLLDIDQDRLRINPFPFIGPPAIEAKFSSVEVHEHELVARLGELTALEEEKGEPGLVLTGGAIRTGSTVLLGVTLSLRAEHGGPLQIDPERMEQQIEQGYMKQSGRYTTLYLVAPDALKRDPAVSSSAPPGGTDAGNQPGKAPSASETTPAPDR
;
A
#
# COMPACT_ATOMS: atom_id res chain seq x y z
N HIS A 1 -33.40 20.37 25.97
CA HIS A 1 -33.44 19.77 24.62
C HIS A 1 -32.66 20.67 23.66
N LEU A 2 -31.39 20.35 23.42
CA LEU A 2 -30.62 20.92 22.31
C LEU A 2 -30.85 20.03 21.08
N PRO A 3 -31.11 20.58 19.89
CA PRO A 3 -31.18 19.77 18.69
C PRO A 3 -29.76 19.32 18.32
N LEU A 4 -29.47 18.03 18.51
CA LEU A 4 -28.33 17.37 17.88
C LEU A 4 -28.61 17.32 16.38
N LYS A 5 -28.12 18.31 15.64
CA LYS A 5 -28.00 18.22 14.19
C LYS A 5 -26.95 17.13 13.92
N ALA A 6 -27.37 16.00 13.36
CA ALA A 6 -26.44 14.93 12.98
C ALA A 6 -25.36 15.54 12.05
N PRO A 7 -24.06 15.41 12.37
CA PRO A 7 -23.02 15.89 11.48
C PRO A 7 -22.94 14.97 10.26
N GLY A 8 -23.35 15.48 9.10
CA GLY A 8 -23.10 14.92 7.77
C GLY A 8 -23.87 13.64 7.41
N GLY A 9 -24.67 13.71 6.34
CA GLY A 9 -25.26 12.51 5.73
C GLY A 9 -24.22 11.68 4.99
N LEU A 10 -24.54 10.40 4.71
CA LEU A 10 -23.72 9.48 3.91
C LEU A 10 -23.13 10.13 2.64
N ALA A 11 -23.91 10.96 1.94
CA ALA A 11 -23.48 11.67 0.74
C ALA A 11 -22.32 12.67 0.97
N GLU A 12 -22.16 13.20 2.18
CA GLU A 12 -21.06 14.12 2.51
C GLU A 12 -19.80 13.38 2.95
N ALA A 13 -19.90 12.11 3.35
CA ALA A 13 -18.77 11.31 3.83
C ALA A 13 -18.23 10.34 2.77
N VAL A 14 -19.09 9.92 1.83
CA VAL A 14 -18.75 9.17 0.62
C VAL A 14 -17.73 9.92 -0.23
N GLY A 15 -16.75 9.19 -0.76
CA GLY A 15 -15.68 9.73 -1.60
C GLY A 15 -14.62 10.55 -0.84
N LYS A 16 -14.76 10.78 0.47
CA LYS A 16 -13.74 11.45 1.27
C LYS A 16 -12.64 10.48 1.69
N PRO A 17 -11.37 10.93 1.69
CA PRO A 17 -10.28 10.15 2.27
C PRO A 17 -10.52 9.86 3.76
N VAL A 18 -10.00 8.74 4.20
CA VAL A 18 -9.94 8.34 5.62
C VAL A 18 -8.51 8.54 6.08
N GLY A 19 -8.30 9.37 7.10
CA GLY A 19 -6.98 9.55 7.71
C GLY A 19 -6.48 8.25 8.32
N LEU A 20 -5.20 7.99 8.20
CA LEU A 20 -4.52 6.77 8.62
C LEU A 20 -3.31 7.16 9.46
N GLU A 21 -3.27 6.69 10.70
CA GLU A 21 -2.09 6.79 11.56
C GLU A 21 -1.78 5.43 12.16
N ALA A 22 -0.51 5.04 12.19
CA ALA A 22 -0.10 3.81 12.83
C ALA A 22 1.21 3.96 13.59
N ARG A 23 1.35 3.20 14.67
CA ARG A 23 2.51 3.17 15.55
C ARG A 23 2.83 1.76 15.96
N ASP A 24 4.11 1.42 15.93
CA ASP A 24 4.64 0.11 16.31
C ASP A 24 3.83 -1.05 15.68
N LEU A 25 3.70 -1.02 14.36
CA LEU A 25 3.13 -2.15 13.61
C LEU A 25 4.23 -3.15 13.26
N VAL A 26 3.84 -4.42 13.22
CA VAL A 26 4.69 -5.48 12.71
C VAL A 26 3.94 -6.20 11.60
N PHE A 27 4.53 -6.23 10.42
CA PHE A 27 4.05 -6.98 9.27
C PHE A 27 4.90 -8.23 9.08
N HIS A 28 4.26 -9.36 8.87
CA HIS A 28 4.93 -10.60 8.48
C HIS A 28 4.73 -10.83 6.99
N ALA A 29 5.83 -10.94 6.26
CA ALA A 29 5.78 -11.28 4.85
C ALA A 29 6.96 -12.17 4.47
N GLN A 30 6.65 -13.37 3.97
CA GLN A 30 7.62 -14.27 3.34
C GLN A 30 8.86 -14.58 4.20
N GLY A 31 8.64 -14.83 5.48
CA GLY A 31 9.72 -15.14 6.44
C GLY A 31 10.47 -13.91 6.95
N ALA A 32 10.05 -12.70 6.59
CA ALA A 32 10.56 -11.45 7.14
C ALA A 32 9.56 -10.78 8.08
N GLU A 33 10.07 -10.22 9.17
CA GLU A 33 9.35 -9.32 10.06
C GLU A 33 9.70 -7.87 9.72
N ILE A 34 8.71 -7.08 9.32
CA ILE A 34 8.88 -5.71 8.88
C ILE A 34 8.24 -4.82 9.94
N ARG A 35 9.06 -4.04 10.64
CA ARG A 35 8.58 -3.16 11.71
C ARG A 35 8.30 -1.78 11.15
N VAL A 36 7.09 -1.29 11.34
CA VAL A 36 6.73 0.08 11.04
C VAL A 36 6.64 0.82 12.36
N SER A 37 7.62 1.69 12.61
CA SER A 37 7.67 2.46 13.86
C SER A 37 6.58 3.53 13.86
N TYR A 38 6.38 4.15 12.71
CA TYR A 38 5.33 5.15 12.48
C TYR A 38 4.88 5.12 11.02
N LEU A 39 3.59 5.40 10.78
CA LEU A 39 3.00 5.64 9.48
C LEU A 39 1.91 6.72 9.60
N SER A 40 1.97 7.78 8.81
CA SER A 40 0.85 8.67 8.49
C SER A 40 0.46 8.54 7.03
N GLY A 41 -0.82 8.74 6.77
CA GLY A 41 -1.32 8.82 5.41
C GLY A 41 -2.83 8.94 5.35
N THR A 42 -3.36 8.58 4.18
CA THR A 42 -4.80 8.50 3.94
C THR A 42 -5.16 7.27 3.10
N LEU A 43 -6.35 6.73 3.37
CA LEU A 43 -7.01 5.76 2.52
C LEU A 43 -7.92 6.53 1.57
N VAL A 44 -7.63 6.47 0.27
CA VAL A 44 -8.37 7.15 -0.78
C VAL A 44 -9.23 6.13 -1.52
N PRO A 45 -10.56 6.31 -1.65
CA PRO A 45 -11.38 5.43 -2.46
C PRO A 45 -10.83 5.33 -3.89
N ALA A 46 -10.74 4.10 -4.41
CA ALA A 46 -10.24 3.85 -5.76
C ALA A 46 -11.13 4.56 -6.79
N LYS A 47 -10.55 4.92 -7.94
CA LYS A 47 -11.23 5.71 -8.96
C LYS A 47 -12.57 5.09 -9.41
N GLY A 48 -13.67 5.77 -9.12
CA GLY A 48 -15.03 5.32 -9.45
C GLY A 48 -15.73 4.48 -8.37
N GLY A 49 -15.05 4.23 -7.25
CA GLY A 49 -15.60 3.72 -6.00
C GLY A 49 -16.05 4.86 -5.08
N ASP A 50 -17.01 4.53 -4.21
CA ASP A 50 -17.67 5.50 -3.33
C ASP A 50 -17.18 5.41 -1.87
N LEU A 51 -16.55 4.31 -1.48
CA LEU A 51 -16.15 4.03 -0.10
C LEU A 51 -14.84 3.24 -0.04
N VAL A 52 -14.09 3.47 1.04
CA VAL A 52 -13.01 2.58 1.50
C VAL A 52 -13.67 1.34 2.11
N ASP A 53 -13.48 0.18 1.51
CA ASP A 53 -14.01 -1.11 1.97
C ASP A 53 -12.85 -1.98 2.46
N LEU A 54 -12.77 -2.20 3.78
CA LEU A 54 -11.64 -2.91 4.39
C LEU A 54 -11.61 -4.40 4.05
N GLU A 55 -12.72 -4.96 3.55
CA GLU A 55 -12.80 -6.36 3.09
C GLU A 55 -12.51 -6.50 1.60
N VAL A 56 -12.51 -5.38 0.87
CA VAL A 56 -12.20 -5.33 -0.56
C VAL A 56 -10.99 -4.41 -0.74
N PRO A 57 -9.76 -4.94 -0.61
CA PRO A 57 -8.53 -4.15 -0.72
C PRO A 57 -8.39 -3.35 -2.03
N SER A 58 -9.05 -3.77 -3.11
CA SER A 58 -9.12 -3.05 -4.40
C SER A 58 -10.01 -1.81 -4.40
N SER A 59 -10.76 -1.56 -3.32
CA SER A 59 -11.66 -0.43 -3.20
C SER A 59 -10.99 0.87 -2.78
N PHE A 60 -9.71 0.82 -2.37
CA PHE A 60 -8.96 1.98 -1.93
C PHE A 60 -7.47 1.90 -2.30
N GLU A 61 -6.84 3.06 -2.32
CA GLU A 61 -5.40 3.27 -2.40
C GLU A 61 -4.91 3.83 -1.07
N VAL A 62 -3.64 3.58 -0.73
CA VAL A 62 -3.01 4.12 0.47
C VAL A 62 -2.00 5.17 0.03
N GLU A 63 -2.28 6.43 0.34
CA GLU A 63 -1.33 7.52 0.17
C GLU A 63 -0.57 7.71 1.48
N ILE A 64 0.75 7.56 1.46
CA ILE A 64 1.59 7.68 2.65
C ILE A 64 2.26 9.05 2.65
N ASP A 65 2.08 9.78 3.76
CA ASP A 65 2.67 11.10 3.99
C ASP A 65 4.04 10.98 4.66
N ALA A 66 4.12 10.20 5.75
CA ALA A 66 5.35 9.86 6.43
C ALA A 66 5.38 8.40 6.88
N LEU A 67 6.55 7.79 6.88
CA LEU A 67 6.73 6.39 7.24
C LEU A 67 8.15 6.13 7.70
N GLU A 68 8.30 5.36 8.78
CA GLU A 68 9.58 4.76 9.17
C GLU A 68 9.46 3.24 9.26
N VAL A 69 10.24 2.55 8.43
CA VAL A 69 10.36 1.10 8.41
C VAL A 69 11.71 0.69 8.98
N ARG A 70 11.72 -0.31 9.85
CA ARG A 70 12.91 -0.98 10.37
C ARG A 70 12.91 -2.44 9.94
N ILE A 71 14.01 -2.87 9.34
CA ILE A 71 14.20 -4.24 8.84
C ILE A 71 15.45 -4.81 9.49
N SER A 72 15.30 -5.82 10.36
CA SER A 72 16.44 -6.44 11.03
C SER A 72 17.28 -7.31 10.08
N GLU A 73 18.50 -7.64 10.50
CA GLU A 73 19.35 -8.63 9.82
C GLU A 73 18.60 -9.95 9.58
N GLN A 74 17.89 -10.45 10.60
CA GLN A 74 17.12 -11.68 10.52
C GLN A 74 15.99 -11.57 9.50
N SER A 75 15.30 -10.43 9.43
CA SER A 75 14.22 -10.21 8.48
C SER A 75 14.73 -10.11 7.05
N LEU A 76 15.86 -9.44 6.82
CA LEU A 76 16.52 -9.44 5.52
C LEU A 76 16.94 -10.86 5.12
N GLN A 77 17.55 -11.61 6.03
CA GLN A 77 17.93 -13.00 5.79
C GLN A 77 16.72 -13.86 5.44
N GLY A 78 15.65 -13.76 6.23
CA GLY A 78 14.40 -14.49 6.06
C GLY A 78 13.74 -14.18 4.72
N GLY A 79 13.61 -12.90 4.34
CA GLY A 79 13.03 -12.54 3.05
C GLY A 79 13.89 -12.88 1.84
N MET A 80 15.21 -13.00 2.00
CA MET A 80 16.14 -13.41 0.93
C MET A 80 16.26 -14.93 0.76
N THR A 81 15.90 -15.70 1.79
CA THR A 81 15.96 -17.17 1.80
C THR A 81 14.57 -17.83 1.84
N GLY A 82 13.51 -17.05 1.98
CA GLY A 82 12.13 -17.49 2.05
C GLY A 82 11.47 -17.74 0.70
N GLY A 83 10.32 -18.43 0.73
CA GLY A 83 9.53 -18.80 -0.45
C GLY A 83 9.92 -20.14 -1.09
N ASP A 84 9.17 -20.54 -2.12
CA ASP A 84 9.34 -21.86 -2.75
C ASP A 84 10.63 -22.00 -3.56
N LYS A 85 11.16 -20.88 -4.07
CA LYS A 85 12.35 -20.82 -4.93
C LYS A 85 13.22 -19.63 -4.55
N PRO A 86 13.85 -19.65 -3.36
CA PRO A 86 14.63 -18.51 -2.92
C PRO A 86 15.86 -18.30 -3.82
N PRO A 87 16.27 -17.05 -4.08
CA PRO A 87 17.48 -16.77 -4.86
C PRO A 87 18.76 -17.20 -4.13
N PHE A 88 18.72 -17.22 -2.79
CA PHE A 88 19.86 -17.51 -1.93
C PHE A 88 19.52 -18.60 -0.90
N ARG A 89 20.55 -19.31 -0.42
CA ARG A 89 20.46 -20.27 0.68
C ARG A 89 21.69 -20.16 1.57
N ASP A 90 21.60 -20.67 2.79
CA ASP A 90 22.67 -20.61 3.79
C ASP A 90 23.21 -19.18 3.96
N LEU A 91 22.32 -18.19 3.81
CA LEU A 91 22.64 -16.77 3.83
C LEU A 91 22.80 -16.31 5.28
N THR A 92 23.86 -15.56 5.54
CA THR A 92 24.06 -14.75 6.73
C THR A 92 24.03 -13.28 6.31
N VAL A 93 23.23 -12.48 7.00
CA VAL A 93 23.16 -11.03 6.81
C VAL A 93 23.74 -10.36 8.05
N ARG A 94 24.60 -9.36 7.86
CA ARG A 94 25.18 -8.57 8.95
C ARG A 94 25.28 -7.10 8.59
N MET A 95 24.95 -6.22 9.52
CA MET A 95 25.23 -4.81 9.42
C MET A 95 26.70 -4.55 9.79
N ASP A 96 27.40 -3.73 9.00
CA ASP A 96 28.82 -3.39 9.18
C ASP A 96 29.05 -1.91 8.84
N GLY A 97 28.92 -1.04 9.86
CA GLY A 97 28.91 0.41 9.67
C GLY A 97 27.76 0.82 8.77
N ASP A 98 28.05 1.54 7.69
CA ASP A 98 27.04 2.00 6.71
C ASP A 98 26.73 0.95 5.61
N SER A 99 27.24 -0.27 5.75
CA SER A 99 27.12 -1.33 4.75
C SER A 99 26.44 -2.57 5.33
N ILE A 100 25.96 -3.42 4.43
CA ILE A 100 25.43 -4.75 4.72
C ILE A 100 26.38 -5.79 4.13
N LEU A 101 26.80 -6.75 4.94
CA LEU A 101 27.55 -7.93 4.54
C LEU A 101 26.57 -9.09 4.32
N LEU A 102 26.70 -9.75 3.17
CA LEU A 102 25.87 -10.88 2.76
C LEU A 102 26.78 -12.05 2.41
N ASP A 103 26.76 -13.13 3.18
CA ASP A 103 27.56 -14.32 2.94
C ASP A 103 26.64 -15.53 2.78
N GLY A 104 26.73 -16.26 1.67
CA GLY A 104 25.83 -17.39 1.43
C GLY A 104 26.07 -18.12 0.12
N HIS A 105 25.05 -18.84 -0.36
CA HIS A 105 25.10 -19.57 -1.63
C HIS A 105 23.98 -19.12 -2.56
N ALA A 106 24.29 -18.94 -3.85
CA ALA A 106 23.27 -18.79 -4.88
C ALA A 106 22.54 -20.13 -5.05
N ALA A 107 21.25 -20.18 -4.76
CA ALA A 107 20.52 -21.43 -4.55
C ALA A 107 20.55 -22.35 -5.78
N MET A 108 20.35 -21.80 -6.97
CA MET A 108 20.29 -22.57 -8.22
C MET A 108 21.64 -23.12 -8.70
N MET A 109 22.75 -22.50 -8.31
CA MET A 109 24.08 -22.88 -8.80
C MET A 109 24.96 -23.48 -7.71
N ASN A 110 24.47 -23.50 -6.46
CA ASN A 110 25.25 -23.85 -5.28
C ASN A 110 26.61 -23.14 -5.22
N LEU A 111 26.61 -21.85 -5.54
CA LEU A 111 27.83 -21.09 -5.70
C LEU A 111 28.01 -20.18 -4.48
N PRO A 112 29.07 -20.35 -3.67
CA PRO A 112 29.30 -19.50 -2.52
C PRO A 112 29.64 -18.08 -2.96
N PHE A 113 29.08 -17.11 -2.26
CA PHE A 113 29.31 -15.70 -2.47
C PHE A 113 29.51 -14.96 -1.15
N SER A 114 30.18 -13.82 -1.26
CA SER A 114 30.27 -12.80 -0.22
C SER A 114 30.10 -11.43 -0.88
N PHE A 115 29.12 -10.65 -0.42
CA PHE A 115 28.85 -9.31 -0.90
C PHE A 115 28.99 -8.28 0.22
N ARG A 116 29.55 -7.12 -0.14
CA ARG A 116 29.30 -5.87 0.58
C ARG A 116 28.32 -5.05 -0.24
N ALA A 117 27.20 -4.70 0.37
CA ALA A 117 26.13 -3.94 -0.23
C ALA A 117 25.90 -2.64 0.54
N ASN A 118 25.71 -1.53 -0.17
CA ASN A 118 25.35 -0.26 0.44
C ASN A 118 23.87 0.02 0.18
N PRO A 119 23.07 0.20 1.23
CA PRO A 119 21.69 0.63 1.06
C PRO A 119 21.64 2.03 0.50
N ARG A 120 20.72 2.25 -0.43
CA ARG A 120 20.49 3.55 -1.05
C ARG A 120 19.03 3.72 -1.42
N VAL A 121 18.57 4.97 -1.39
CA VAL A 121 17.32 5.37 -2.01
C VAL A 121 17.62 5.91 -3.40
N THR A 122 16.97 5.36 -4.42
CA THR A 122 17.08 5.84 -5.81
C THR A 122 16.38 7.18 -5.99
N GLU A 123 16.65 7.90 -7.08
CA GLU A 123 15.94 9.15 -7.43
C GLU A 123 14.41 8.99 -7.53
N ARG A 124 13.93 7.76 -7.78
CA ARG A 124 12.51 7.41 -7.84
C ARG A 124 11.92 7.01 -6.48
N GLY A 125 12.70 7.08 -5.41
CA GLY A 125 12.28 6.70 -4.05
C GLY A 125 12.28 5.20 -3.76
N ALA A 126 12.81 4.37 -4.66
CA ALA A 126 12.94 2.94 -4.40
C ALA A 126 14.14 2.65 -3.49
N LEU A 127 13.94 1.79 -2.48
CA LEU A 127 14.99 1.26 -1.63
C LEU A 127 15.76 0.16 -2.36
N VAL A 128 17.08 0.31 -2.48
CA VAL A 128 17.96 -0.64 -3.16
C VAL A 128 19.21 -0.93 -2.33
N LEU A 129 19.76 -2.12 -2.49
CA LEU A 129 21.11 -2.48 -2.06
C LEU A 129 22.02 -2.47 -3.29
N GLU A 130 22.95 -1.51 -3.34
CA GLU A 130 23.97 -1.43 -4.38
C GLU A 130 25.16 -2.32 -4.00
N LEU A 131 25.46 -3.32 -4.82
CA LEU A 131 26.57 -4.25 -4.55
C LEU A 131 27.91 -3.62 -4.94
N GLU A 132 28.81 -3.41 -3.97
CA GLU A 132 30.13 -2.81 -4.26
C GLU A 132 31.20 -3.84 -4.60
N LYS A 133 31.21 -4.95 -3.84
CA LYS A 133 32.25 -5.97 -3.92
C LYS A 133 31.59 -7.33 -3.86
N ALA A 134 31.74 -8.09 -4.92
CA ALA A 134 31.34 -9.49 -4.95
C ALA A 134 32.55 -10.39 -5.00
N ARG A 135 32.60 -11.35 -4.08
CA ARG A 135 33.52 -12.48 -4.17
C ARG A 135 32.72 -13.74 -4.43
N VAL A 136 33.17 -14.52 -5.39
CA VAL A 136 32.54 -15.77 -5.80
C VAL A 136 33.65 -16.81 -5.92
N LEU A 137 33.53 -17.91 -5.19
CA LEU A 137 34.64 -18.88 -5.06
C LEU A 137 35.96 -18.20 -4.62
N GLY A 138 35.87 -17.14 -3.81
CA GLY A 138 37.01 -16.34 -3.38
C GLY A 138 37.59 -15.36 -4.42
N ILE A 139 37.07 -15.38 -5.66
CA ILE A 139 37.51 -14.50 -6.74
C ILE A 139 36.64 -13.24 -6.75
N GLY A 140 37.28 -12.06 -6.76
CA GLY A 140 36.57 -10.79 -6.93
C GLY A 140 35.95 -10.70 -8.32
N VAL A 141 34.63 -10.60 -8.38
CA VAL A 141 33.86 -10.45 -9.61
C VAL A 141 33.15 -9.09 -9.61
N ARG A 142 33.12 -8.44 -10.77
CA ARG A 142 32.23 -7.32 -11.03
C ARG A 142 30.98 -7.87 -11.73
N ASN A 143 29.82 -7.29 -11.43
CA ASN A 143 28.54 -7.60 -12.06
C ASN A 143 28.09 -9.06 -11.86
N PHE A 144 28.22 -9.59 -10.64
CA PHE A 144 27.79 -10.96 -10.34
C PHE A 144 26.30 -11.15 -10.64
N ILE A 145 25.45 -10.26 -10.14
CA ILE A 145 24.02 -10.40 -10.37
C ILE A 145 23.72 -10.22 -11.85
N GLY A 146 24.27 -9.22 -12.54
CA GLY A 146 24.12 -9.08 -13.99
C GLY A 146 24.53 -10.33 -14.79
N ALA A 147 25.65 -10.96 -14.44
CA ALA A 147 26.16 -12.16 -15.13
C ALA A 147 25.24 -13.39 -14.95
N PHE A 148 24.57 -13.48 -13.80
CA PHE A 148 23.65 -14.58 -13.48
C PHE A 148 22.18 -14.17 -13.48
N GLN A 149 21.89 -12.96 -13.96
CA GLN A 149 20.61 -12.26 -13.81
C GLN A 149 19.45 -13.15 -14.22
N LYS A 150 19.44 -13.67 -15.44
CA LYS A 150 18.36 -14.54 -15.94
C LYS A 150 18.09 -15.76 -15.06
N ARG A 151 19.11 -16.32 -14.42
CA ARG A 151 18.95 -17.44 -13.49
C ARG A 151 18.41 -16.92 -12.18
N ILE A 152 19.01 -15.90 -11.56
CA ILE A 152 18.55 -15.41 -10.26
C ILE A 152 17.14 -14.77 -10.36
N GLU A 153 16.83 -14.02 -11.42
CA GLU A 153 15.50 -13.48 -11.74
C GLU A 153 14.44 -14.56 -11.87
N SER A 154 14.77 -15.73 -12.43
CA SER A 154 13.80 -16.83 -12.52
C SER A 154 13.39 -17.42 -11.16
N ALA A 155 14.18 -17.13 -10.11
CA ALA A 155 13.84 -17.39 -8.72
C ALA A 155 13.20 -16.16 -8.04
N ALA A 156 13.72 -14.95 -8.29
CA ALA A 156 13.35 -13.73 -7.56
C ALA A 156 12.14 -12.97 -8.15
N ASN A 157 11.93 -12.98 -9.47
CA ASN A 157 10.99 -12.06 -10.15
C ASN A 157 9.56 -12.59 -10.22
N LYS A 158 8.99 -13.01 -9.09
CA LYS A 158 7.53 -13.08 -8.95
C LYS A 158 7.05 -11.83 -8.21
N LYS A 159 5.91 -11.28 -8.64
CA LYS A 159 5.35 -10.07 -8.02
C LYS A 159 5.10 -10.30 -6.53
N GLY A 160 5.37 -9.26 -5.74
CA GLY A 160 5.12 -9.21 -4.29
C GLY A 160 6.11 -10.02 -3.47
N HIS A 161 7.40 -10.00 -3.80
CA HIS A 161 8.46 -10.44 -2.88
C HIS A 161 9.07 -9.24 -2.14
N LEU A 162 9.61 -9.48 -0.93
CA LEU A 162 10.37 -8.46 -0.18
C LEU A 162 11.60 -8.00 -0.99
N LEU A 163 12.18 -8.91 -1.78
CA LEU A 163 13.34 -8.65 -2.60
C LEU A 163 13.01 -8.86 -4.07
N ASP A 164 13.40 -7.89 -4.89
CA ASP A 164 13.40 -7.98 -6.35
C ASP A 164 14.82 -7.73 -6.87
N ILE A 165 15.13 -8.28 -8.02
CA ILE A 165 16.48 -8.19 -8.60
C ILE A 165 16.42 -7.35 -9.86
N ASP A 166 17.16 -6.24 -9.84
CA ASP A 166 17.29 -5.34 -10.98
C ASP A 166 18.77 -5.11 -11.29
N GLN A 167 19.27 -5.77 -12.34
CA GLN A 167 20.67 -5.70 -12.77
C GLN A 167 21.66 -6.07 -11.65
N ASP A 168 22.43 -5.12 -11.13
CA ASP A 168 23.39 -5.30 -10.04
C ASP A 168 22.88 -4.73 -8.70
N ARG A 169 21.56 -4.53 -8.61
CA ARG A 169 20.88 -4.00 -7.43
C ARG A 169 19.88 -5.03 -6.91
N LEU A 170 19.79 -5.11 -5.59
CA LEU A 170 18.69 -5.80 -4.93
C LEU A 170 17.70 -4.74 -4.48
N ARG A 171 16.52 -4.70 -5.10
CA ARG A 171 15.44 -3.79 -4.68
C ARG A 171 14.72 -4.40 -3.49
N ILE A 172 14.53 -3.61 -2.44
CA ILE A 172 13.75 -4.01 -1.27
C ILE A 172 12.36 -3.38 -1.38
N ASN A 173 11.33 -4.21 -1.31
CA ASN A 173 9.94 -3.79 -1.19
C ASN A 173 9.39 -4.19 0.19
N PRO A 174 9.42 -3.29 1.18
CA PRO A 174 8.94 -3.59 2.54
C PRO A 174 7.41 -3.81 2.62
N PHE A 175 6.68 -3.59 1.53
CA PHE A 175 5.25 -3.87 1.43
C PHE A 175 4.99 -4.82 0.26
N PRO A 176 5.40 -6.09 0.37
CA PRO A 176 5.32 -7.06 -0.73
C PRO A 176 3.89 -7.63 -0.88
N PHE A 177 2.88 -6.76 -0.93
CA PHE A 177 1.50 -7.19 -1.09
C PHE A 177 1.22 -7.58 -2.55
N ILE A 178 0.74 -8.81 -2.76
CA ILE A 178 0.31 -9.30 -4.08
C ILE A 178 -1.15 -8.90 -4.26
N GLY A 179 -1.36 -7.64 -4.62
CA GLY A 179 -2.69 -7.11 -4.87
C GLY A 179 -2.90 -5.75 -4.23
N PRO A 180 -4.06 -5.14 -4.48
CA PRO A 180 -4.40 -3.89 -3.85
C PRO A 180 -4.65 -4.05 -2.34
N PRO A 181 -4.57 -2.96 -1.53
CA PRO A 181 -4.03 -1.68 -1.94
C PRO A 181 -2.53 -1.84 -2.23
N ALA A 182 -2.11 -1.39 -3.41
CA ALA A 182 -0.70 -1.36 -3.75
C ALA A 182 -0.09 -0.20 -2.97
N ILE A 183 0.80 -0.50 -2.03
CA ILE A 183 1.53 0.53 -1.29
C ILE A 183 2.80 0.84 -2.07
N GLU A 184 2.81 1.97 -2.79
CA GLU A 184 4.03 2.50 -3.40
C GLU A 184 4.64 3.59 -2.52
N ALA A 185 5.55 3.17 -1.64
CA ALA A 185 6.32 4.10 -0.81
C ALA A 185 7.52 4.65 -1.60
N LYS A 186 7.62 5.99 -1.69
CA LYS A 186 8.79 6.71 -2.20
C LYS A 186 9.67 7.16 -1.02
N PHE A 187 10.60 6.29 -0.63
CA PHE A 187 11.55 6.60 0.45
C PHE A 187 12.39 7.84 0.11
N SER A 188 12.81 8.56 1.14
CA SER A 188 13.66 9.75 1.08
C SER A 188 15.05 9.47 1.67
N SER A 189 15.15 8.58 2.65
CA SER A 189 16.43 8.21 3.27
C SER A 189 16.49 6.75 3.68
N VAL A 190 17.72 6.25 3.82
CA VAL A 190 18.02 4.95 4.40
C VAL A 190 19.32 5.01 5.19
N GLU A 191 19.34 4.36 6.35
CA GLU A 191 20.48 4.29 7.26
C GLU A 191 20.67 2.85 7.75
N VAL A 192 21.93 2.46 7.94
CA VAL A 192 22.28 1.20 8.61
C VAL A 192 22.57 1.49 10.08
N HIS A 193 21.89 0.77 10.96
CA HIS A 193 22.13 0.75 12.40
C HIS A 193 22.68 -0.63 12.79
N GLU A 194 23.15 -0.79 14.03
CA GLU A 194 23.92 -1.97 14.48
C GLU A 194 23.28 -3.33 14.13
N HIS A 195 21.94 -3.42 14.04
CA HIS A 195 21.22 -4.65 13.69
C HIS A 195 20.03 -4.43 12.75
N GLU A 196 19.83 -3.21 12.25
CA GLU A 196 18.61 -2.84 11.52
C GLU A 196 18.91 -1.87 10.38
N LEU A 197 18.20 -2.07 9.29
CA LEU A 197 18.09 -1.11 8.20
C LEU A 197 16.88 -0.21 8.50
N VAL A 198 17.11 1.10 8.58
CA VAL A 198 16.06 2.09 8.83
C VAL A 198 15.81 2.88 7.57
N ALA A 199 14.62 2.77 7.00
CA ALA A 199 14.20 3.49 5.80
C ALA A 199 13.06 4.44 6.12
N ARG A 200 13.16 5.68 5.63
CA ARG A 200 12.18 6.73 5.89
C ARG A 200 11.59 7.29 4.60
N LEU A 201 10.34 7.71 4.69
CA LEU A 201 9.60 8.46 3.68
C LEU A 201 8.99 9.68 4.36
N GLY A 202 8.99 10.81 3.65
CA GLY A 202 8.43 12.06 4.16
C GLY A 202 9.33 12.73 5.20
N GLU A 203 8.85 13.85 5.75
CA GLU A 203 9.44 14.49 6.92
C GLU A 203 8.63 14.09 8.15
N LEU A 204 9.29 13.55 9.19
CA LEU A 204 8.62 13.39 10.47
C LEU A 204 8.44 14.76 11.11
N THR A 205 7.20 15.11 11.40
CA THR A 205 6.87 16.22 12.28
C THR A 205 7.10 15.83 13.74
N ALA A 206 7.39 16.78 14.62
CA ALA A 206 7.67 16.52 16.05
C ALA A 206 6.52 15.80 16.78
N LEU A 207 5.28 15.87 16.28
CA LEU A 207 4.12 15.12 16.78
C LEU A 207 4.19 13.62 16.42
N GLU A 208 4.88 13.28 15.34
CA GLU A 208 5.08 11.91 14.87
C GLU A 208 6.21 11.23 15.65
N GLU A 209 7.16 12.01 16.20
CA GLU A 209 8.24 11.54 17.08
C GLU A 209 7.80 11.23 18.52
N GLU A 210 6.65 11.76 18.99
CA GLU A 210 6.15 11.41 20.32
C GLU A 210 5.79 9.92 20.40
N LYS A 211 6.22 9.25 21.49
CA LYS A 211 5.85 7.87 21.81
C LYS A 211 4.34 7.77 22.07
N GLY A 212 3.56 7.56 21.02
CA GLY A 212 2.17 7.16 21.11
C GLY A 212 2.02 5.68 21.46
N GLU A 213 0.81 5.27 21.83
CA GLU A 213 0.52 3.86 22.06
C GLU A 213 0.56 3.06 20.75
N PRO A 214 1.08 1.82 20.75
CA PRO A 214 1.02 0.92 19.59
C PRO A 214 -0.40 0.72 19.09
N GLY A 215 -0.58 0.82 17.77
CA GLY A 215 -1.87 0.60 17.16
C GLY A 215 -2.03 1.27 15.80
N LEU A 216 -3.25 1.13 15.29
CA LEU A 216 -3.73 1.75 14.06
C LEU A 216 -4.93 2.64 14.41
N VAL A 217 -4.95 3.85 13.89
CA VAL A 217 -6.06 4.79 14.04
C VAL A 217 -6.52 5.22 12.65
N LEU A 218 -7.82 5.03 12.39
CA LEU A 218 -8.48 5.54 11.20
C LEU A 218 -9.42 6.68 11.60
N THR A 219 -9.34 7.81 10.90
CA THR A 219 -10.11 9.02 11.23
C THR A 219 -10.85 9.61 10.03
N GLY A 220 -12.04 10.15 10.28
CA GLY A 220 -12.85 10.82 9.26
C GLY A 220 -13.48 9.86 8.25
N GLY A 221 -13.80 10.39 7.06
CA GLY A 221 -14.34 9.68 5.91
C GLY A 221 -15.52 8.73 6.19
N ALA A 222 -15.63 7.73 5.34
CA ALA A 222 -16.60 6.64 5.45
C ALA A 222 -15.93 5.31 5.13
N ILE A 223 -16.12 4.33 6.02
CA ILE A 223 -15.52 2.99 5.91
C ILE A 223 -16.62 1.95 5.81
N ARG A 224 -16.48 0.99 4.89
CA ARG A 224 -17.29 -0.22 4.83
C ARG A 224 -16.56 -1.40 5.45
N THR A 225 -17.31 -2.17 6.24
CA THR A 225 -16.94 -3.50 6.75
C THR A 225 -18.18 -4.37 6.68
N GLY A 226 -18.15 -5.41 5.86
CA GLY A 226 -19.27 -6.28 5.54
C GLY A 226 -20.48 -5.49 5.03
N SER A 227 -21.63 -5.71 5.66
CA SER A 227 -22.87 -4.99 5.37
C SER A 227 -22.98 -3.63 6.06
N THR A 228 -21.93 -3.18 6.75
CA THR A 228 -21.97 -1.99 7.60
C THR A 228 -21.15 -0.86 6.99
N VAL A 229 -21.71 0.35 6.98
CA VAL A 229 -20.99 1.58 6.65
C VAL A 229 -20.92 2.48 7.88
N LEU A 230 -19.69 2.85 8.24
CA LEU A 230 -19.34 3.71 9.36
C LEU A 230 -19.04 5.12 8.84
N LEU A 231 -19.68 6.15 9.39
CA LEU A 231 -19.45 7.55 9.00
C LEU A 231 -18.71 8.35 10.07
N GLY A 232 -17.81 9.24 9.62
CA GLY A 232 -17.03 10.11 10.48
C GLY A 232 -16.27 9.27 11.49
N VAL A 233 -15.52 8.29 10.99
CA VAL A 233 -14.94 7.23 11.81
C VAL A 233 -13.87 7.80 12.72
N THR A 234 -13.82 7.29 13.94
CA THR A 234 -12.59 7.26 14.73
C THR A 234 -12.46 5.83 15.23
N LEU A 235 -11.72 5.01 14.48
CA LEU A 235 -11.48 3.61 14.77
C LEU A 235 -10.05 3.47 15.28
N SER A 236 -9.86 2.85 16.43
CA SER A 236 -8.54 2.50 16.95
C SER A 236 -8.47 0.98 17.11
N LEU A 237 -7.49 0.37 16.44
CA LEU A 237 -7.10 -1.01 16.64
C LEU A 237 -5.83 -1.03 17.47
N ARG A 238 -5.81 -1.85 18.52
CA ARG A 238 -4.67 -2.00 19.42
C ARG A 238 -4.41 -3.46 19.70
N ALA A 239 -3.15 -3.80 19.98
CA ALA A 239 -2.80 -5.13 20.48
C ALA A 239 -3.45 -5.34 21.85
N GLU A 240 -4.12 -6.49 22.05
CA GLU A 240 -4.85 -6.75 23.29
C GLU A 240 -3.93 -6.87 24.52
N HIS A 241 -2.70 -7.37 24.33
CA HIS A 241 -1.81 -7.76 25.43
C HIS A 241 -0.64 -6.80 25.69
N GLY A 242 -0.65 -5.61 25.07
CA GLY A 242 0.49 -4.68 25.12
C GLY A 242 1.67 -5.17 24.30
N GLY A 243 2.16 -4.35 23.38
CA GLY A 243 3.17 -4.73 22.40
C GLY A 243 2.82 -4.21 21.01
N PRO A 244 3.66 -4.48 20.00
CA PRO A 244 3.40 -4.03 18.65
C PRO A 244 2.12 -4.68 18.10
N LEU A 245 1.38 -3.91 17.29
CA LEU A 245 0.20 -4.42 16.60
C LEU A 245 0.67 -5.31 15.44
N GLN A 246 0.40 -6.61 15.57
CA GLN A 246 0.72 -7.61 14.55
C GLN A 246 -0.34 -7.57 13.46
N ILE A 247 0.05 -7.26 12.23
CA ILE A 247 -0.82 -7.27 11.06
C ILE A 247 -0.35 -8.38 10.12
N ASP A 248 -1.21 -9.37 9.92
CA ASP A 248 -1.09 -10.35 8.85
C ASP A 248 -2.26 -10.14 7.89
N PRO A 249 -2.05 -9.44 6.76
CA PRO A 249 -3.15 -9.14 5.83
C PRO A 249 -3.83 -10.38 5.27
N GLU A 250 -3.14 -11.52 5.20
CA GLU A 250 -3.74 -12.78 4.75
C GLU A 250 -4.62 -13.44 5.82
N ARG A 251 -4.43 -13.06 7.10
CA ARG A 251 -5.15 -13.62 8.25
C ARG A 251 -5.89 -12.57 9.07
N MET A 252 -6.10 -11.38 8.51
CA MET A 252 -6.64 -10.23 9.25
C MET A 252 -8.01 -10.54 9.87
N GLU A 253 -8.89 -11.22 9.12
CA GLU A 253 -10.22 -11.65 9.62
C GLU A 253 -10.09 -12.56 10.85
N GLN A 254 -9.21 -13.58 10.78
CA GLN A 254 -8.94 -14.47 11.91
C GLN A 254 -8.31 -13.75 13.10
N GLN A 255 -7.44 -12.77 12.86
CA GLN A 255 -6.79 -11.97 13.92
C GLN A 255 -7.81 -11.10 14.68
N ILE A 256 -8.83 -10.59 13.99
CA ILE A 256 -9.94 -9.84 14.61
C ILE A 256 -10.82 -10.80 15.42
N GLU A 257 -11.23 -11.92 14.84
CA GLU A 257 -12.14 -12.89 15.49
C GLU A 257 -11.54 -13.54 16.74
N GLN A 258 -10.23 -13.80 16.74
CA GLN A 258 -9.52 -14.47 17.83
C GLN A 258 -9.13 -13.52 18.98
N GLY A 259 -9.50 -12.23 18.90
CA GLY A 259 -9.29 -11.26 19.98
C GLY A 259 -7.89 -10.61 20.01
N TYR A 260 -6.96 -11.02 19.14
CA TYR A 260 -5.60 -10.45 19.09
C TYR A 260 -5.59 -8.93 18.84
N MET A 261 -6.67 -8.40 18.27
CA MET A 261 -6.91 -6.97 18.12
C MET A 261 -8.13 -6.53 18.92
N LYS A 262 -7.93 -5.54 19.80
CA LYS A 262 -9.02 -4.84 20.45
C LYS A 262 -9.46 -3.66 19.59
N GLN A 263 -10.64 -3.77 19.02
CA GLN A 263 -11.29 -2.66 18.33
C GLN A 263 -11.98 -1.75 19.35
N SER A 264 -11.66 -0.46 19.31
CA SER A 264 -12.41 0.58 20.03
C SER A 264 -12.68 1.74 19.08
N GLY A 265 -13.87 2.31 19.12
CA GLY A 265 -14.18 3.41 18.21
C GLY A 265 -15.34 4.26 18.65
N ARG A 266 -15.34 5.49 18.14
CA ARG A 266 -16.48 6.38 18.12
C ARG A 266 -16.83 6.62 16.66
N TYR A 267 -18.11 6.54 16.35
CA TYR A 267 -18.63 6.80 15.02
C TYR A 267 -19.78 7.79 15.12
N THR A 268 -19.93 8.61 14.10
CA THR A 268 -20.96 9.64 14.08
C THR A 268 -22.32 9.02 13.74
N THR A 269 -22.36 8.06 12.82
CA THR A 269 -23.58 7.33 12.44
C THR A 269 -23.23 5.96 11.84
N LEU A 270 -24.08 4.96 12.11
CA LEU A 270 -23.99 3.60 11.61
C LEU A 270 -25.08 3.36 10.57
N TYR A 271 -24.74 2.90 9.38
CA TYR A 271 -25.69 2.46 8.36
C TYR A 271 -25.57 0.96 8.14
N LEU A 272 -26.68 0.23 8.30
CA LEU A 272 -26.83 -1.14 7.81
C LEU A 272 -27.23 -1.06 6.34
N VAL A 273 -26.35 -1.50 5.47
CA VAL A 273 -26.57 -1.45 4.03
C VAL A 273 -27.12 -2.79 3.58
N ALA A 274 -28.39 -2.79 3.14
CA ALA A 274 -28.91 -3.92 2.39
C ALA A 274 -28.11 -4.07 1.08
N PRO A 275 -27.72 -5.28 0.65
CA PRO A 275 -26.80 -5.49 -0.48
C PRO A 275 -27.19 -4.78 -1.79
N ASP A 276 -28.47 -4.45 -1.98
CA ASP A 276 -29.00 -3.78 -3.18
C ASP A 276 -29.03 -2.23 -3.10
N ALA A 277 -28.82 -1.63 -1.93
CA ALA A 277 -29.01 -0.19 -1.71
C ALA A 277 -27.83 0.70 -2.18
N LEU A 278 -26.72 0.12 -2.63
CA LEU A 278 -25.55 0.85 -3.15
C LEU A 278 -25.49 0.91 -4.69
N LYS A 279 -26.47 0.34 -5.39
CA LYS A 279 -26.56 0.48 -6.84
C LYS A 279 -27.03 1.91 -7.15
N ARG A 280 -26.06 2.75 -7.54
CA ARG A 280 -26.17 4.16 -7.98
C ARG A 280 -27.58 4.60 -8.36
N ASP A 281 -28.06 5.65 -7.71
CA ASP A 281 -29.19 6.46 -8.20
C ASP A 281 -28.67 7.30 -9.39
N PRO A 282 -29.11 7.07 -10.65
CA PRO A 282 -28.55 7.74 -11.82
C PRO A 282 -29.06 9.20 -12.00
N ALA A 283 -29.58 9.83 -10.95
CA ALA A 283 -30.33 11.07 -11.04
C ALA A 283 -29.58 12.31 -10.53
N VAL A 284 -28.28 12.46 -10.84
CA VAL A 284 -27.62 13.78 -10.79
C VAL A 284 -26.64 13.91 -11.96
N SER A 285 -27.18 13.98 -13.18
CA SER A 285 -26.49 14.60 -14.31
C SER A 285 -27.51 15.30 -15.20
N SER A 286 -27.52 16.63 -15.09
CA SER A 286 -27.96 17.62 -16.09
C SER A 286 -28.65 18.80 -15.40
N SER A 287 -27.84 19.75 -14.97
CA SER A 287 -28.26 21.15 -14.82
C SER A 287 -28.66 21.70 -16.20
N ALA A 288 -29.92 22.12 -16.36
CA ALA A 288 -30.31 23.05 -17.42
C ALA A 288 -30.36 24.47 -16.84
N PRO A 289 -29.78 25.49 -17.50
CA PRO A 289 -29.78 26.86 -17.00
C PRO A 289 -31.13 27.56 -17.29
N PRO A 290 -31.49 28.61 -16.52
CA PRO A 290 -32.71 29.36 -16.73
C PRO A 290 -32.53 30.38 -17.86
N GLY A 291 -33.13 30.13 -19.01
CA GLY A 291 -33.24 31.10 -20.10
C GLY A 291 -34.64 31.73 -20.12
N GLY A 292 -34.70 33.03 -19.83
CA GLY A 292 -35.90 33.84 -20.00
C GLY A 292 -36.06 34.42 -21.41
N THR A 293 -37.20 35.09 -21.61
CA THR A 293 -37.66 35.92 -22.76
C THR A 293 -38.01 35.17 -24.04
N ASP A 294 -38.96 35.57 -24.89
CA ASP A 294 -40.17 36.40 -24.87
C ASP A 294 -40.77 36.26 -26.28
N ALA A 295 -42.07 36.53 -26.44
CA ALA A 295 -42.78 36.97 -27.64
C ALA A 295 -42.39 36.47 -29.06
N GLY A 296 -43.36 35.79 -29.71
CA GLY A 296 -43.99 36.36 -30.90
C GLY A 296 -43.54 35.90 -32.30
N ASN A 297 -44.56 35.62 -33.11
CA ASN A 297 -44.65 35.75 -34.56
C ASN A 297 -44.22 34.58 -35.48
N GLN A 298 -45.23 33.79 -35.87
CA GLN A 298 -45.44 33.26 -37.23
C GLN A 298 -45.64 34.42 -38.24
N PRO A 299 -45.57 34.27 -39.60
CA PRO A 299 -46.01 33.09 -40.36
C PRO A 299 -45.28 32.72 -41.67
N GLY A 300 -45.51 31.47 -42.10
CA GLY A 300 -45.84 31.11 -43.49
C GLY A 300 -44.70 30.81 -44.47
N LYS A 301 -44.57 29.55 -44.90
CA LYS A 301 -44.83 29.03 -46.28
C LYS A 301 -44.37 27.57 -46.40
N ALA A 302 -45.25 26.71 -46.92
CA ALA A 302 -44.97 25.33 -47.36
C ALA A 302 -44.89 25.31 -48.91
N PRO A 303 -44.81 24.15 -49.64
CA PRO A 303 -44.39 22.77 -49.29
C PRO A 303 -43.46 22.12 -50.37
N SER A 304 -43.24 20.80 -50.24
CA SER A 304 -42.79 19.81 -51.26
C SER A 304 -41.26 19.70 -51.48
N ALA A 305 -40.64 18.52 -51.66
CA ALA A 305 -41.05 17.16 -51.99
C ALA A 305 -40.08 16.16 -51.30
N SER A 306 -40.47 14.92 -50.96
CA SER A 306 -40.18 13.67 -51.72
C SER A 306 -38.74 13.62 -52.26
N GLU A 307 -37.87 12.62 -52.07
CA GLU A 307 -38.07 11.18 -52.08
C GLU A 307 -36.67 10.50 -51.93
N THR A 308 -36.63 9.30 -51.34
CA THR A 308 -35.82 8.15 -51.82
C THR A 308 -34.28 8.09 -51.56
N THR A 309 -33.91 7.39 -50.47
CA THR A 309 -32.81 6.37 -50.38
C THR A 309 -32.93 5.34 -51.54
N PRO A 310 -31.94 4.48 -51.95
CA PRO A 310 -30.66 4.16 -51.31
C PRO A 310 -29.44 3.78 -52.24
N ALA A 311 -28.26 3.74 -51.60
CA ALA A 311 -27.15 2.75 -51.73
C ALA A 311 -26.48 2.52 -53.14
N PRO A 312 -25.55 1.55 -53.26
CA PRO A 312 -24.11 1.69 -52.96
C PRO A 312 -23.20 1.32 -54.16
N ASP A 313 -21.89 1.50 -54.02
CA ASP A 313 -20.78 0.64 -54.51
C ASP A 313 -19.53 1.46 -54.88
N ARG A 314 -18.45 1.30 -54.11
CA ARG A 314 -17.21 0.61 -54.55
C ARG A 314 -16.19 0.55 -53.42
#